data_AF-M0HNV0-F1
#
_entry.id   AF-M0HNV0-F1
#
_cell.length_a   1.000
_cell.length_b   1.000
_cell.length_c   1.000
_cell.angle_alpha   90.00
_cell.angle_beta   90.00
_cell.angle_gamma   90.00
#
_symmetry.space_group_name_H-M   'P 1'
#
loop_
_entity.id
_entity.type
_entity.pdbx_description
1 polymer ?
#
loop_
_entity_poly.entity_id
_entity_poly.type
_entity_poly.pdbx_seq_one_letter_code
_entity_poly.pdbx_strand_id
1 'polypeptide(L)'
;MLSDALWFLKRSDDWVATTIIGGVLWLLSVLIFPGIILQGYFVRAMRAAANGERAAPSFTDWGELFVDGLKLFVVTFVWALVAIVPAILLSVIIGIGTFTVSEAATGSAAASSAGGVGLGIASLVLGLLVFVLGLLAAYIGPAAGANFAIEGNLGAGFDLSLIH
;
A
#
# COMPACT_ATOMS: atom_id res chain seq x y z
N MET A 1 21.78 17.23 11.23
CA MET A 1 20.67 16.61 10.46
C MET A 1 21.18 15.50 9.53
N LEU A 2 21.73 15.82 8.35
CA LEU A 2 22.30 14.79 7.45
C LEU A 2 23.54 14.09 8.02
N SER A 3 24.38 14.82 8.76
CA SER A 3 25.53 14.30 9.50
C SER A 3 25.12 13.25 10.55
N ASP A 4 24.02 13.48 11.26
CA ASP A 4 23.52 12.56 12.29
C ASP A 4 22.90 11.30 11.67
N ALA A 5 22.22 11.45 10.53
CA ALA A 5 21.69 10.32 9.76
C ALA A 5 22.81 9.39 9.24
N LEU A 6 23.93 9.96 8.79
CA LEU A 6 25.09 9.19 8.35
C LEU A 6 25.82 8.51 9.51
N TRP A 7 25.88 9.13 10.68
CA TRP A 7 26.51 8.55 11.87
C TRP A 7 25.62 7.54 12.61
N PHE A 8 24.30 7.62 12.44
CA PHE A 8 23.35 6.62 12.93
C PHE A 8 23.58 5.24 12.30
N LEU A 9 23.80 5.20 10.97
CA LEU A 9 24.21 3.98 10.28
C LEU A 9 25.48 3.41 10.91
N LYS A 10 26.50 4.25 11.10
CA LYS A 10 27.83 3.80 11.57
C LYS A 10 27.89 3.33 13.03
N ARG A 11 26.80 3.44 13.80
CA ARG A 11 26.76 3.15 15.24
C ARG A 11 26.32 1.73 15.59
N SER A 12 25.80 0.95 14.63
CA SER A 12 25.54 -0.48 14.83
C SER A 12 26.78 -1.30 14.47
N ASP A 13 27.12 -2.29 15.30
CA ASP A 13 28.27 -3.18 15.06
C ASP A 13 28.22 -3.89 13.69
N ASP A 14 27.02 -4.05 13.08
CA ASP A 14 26.78 -4.71 11.79
C ASP A 14 26.23 -3.80 10.68
N TRP A 15 26.58 -2.50 10.69
CA TRP A 15 25.96 -1.52 9.79
C TRP A 15 26.19 -1.78 8.29
N VAL A 16 27.38 -2.30 7.96
CA VAL A 16 27.75 -2.63 6.58
C VAL A 16 26.93 -3.81 6.09
N ALA A 17 26.82 -4.87 6.90
CA ALA A 17 26.02 -6.05 6.57
C ALA A 17 24.55 -5.65 6.39
N THR A 18 24.00 -4.85 7.29
CA THR A 18 22.62 -4.35 7.22
C THR A 18 22.35 -3.53 5.96
N THR A 19 23.28 -2.65 5.58
CA THR A 19 23.14 -1.81 4.39
C THR A 19 23.25 -2.63 3.10
N ILE A 20 24.22 -3.55 3.03
CA ILE A 20 24.43 -4.40 1.85
C ILE A 20 23.26 -5.38 1.68
N ILE A 21 22.83 -6.04 2.77
CA ILE A 21 21.71 -6.98 2.75
C ILE A 21 20.42 -6.23 2.38
N GLY A 22 20.15 -5.08 2.98
CA GLY A 22 18.99 -4.26 2.64
C GLY A 22 19.00 -3.82 1.17
N GLY A 23 20.15 -3.40 0.64
CA GLY A 23 20.31 -3.02 -0.76
C GLY A 23 20.13 -4.19 -1.74
N VAL A 24 20.70 -5.35 -1.44
CA VAL A 24 20.55 -6.57 -2.26
C VAL A 24 19.12 -7.08 -2.23
N LEU A 25 18.49 -7.11 -1.05
CA LEU A 25 17.09 -7.49 -0.93
C LEU A 25 16.18 -6.51 -1.68
N TRP A 26 16.48 -5.21 -1.67
CA TRP A 26 15.70 -4.22 -2.41
C TRP A 26 15.80 -4.48 -3.92
N LEU A 27 17.00 -4.77 -4.41
CA LEU A 27 17.21 -5.13 -5.82
C LEU A 27 16.50 -6.44 -6.20
N LEU A 28 16.48 -7.41 -5.28
CA LEU A 28 15.80 -8.69 -5.43
C LEU A 28 14.32 -8.65 -5.01
N SER A 29 13.77 -7.50 -4.62
CA SER A 29 12.38 -7.40 -4.13
C SER A 29 11.34 -7.70 -5.20
N VAL A 30 11.75 -7.73 -6.47
CA VAL A 30 10.97 -8.28 -7.58
C VAL A 30 10.64 -9.76 -7.37
N LEU A 31 11.50 -10.50 -6.65
CA LEU A 31 11.14 -11.78 -6.07
C LEU A 31 10.29 -11.50 -4.82
N ILE A 32 9.08 -12.06 -4.80
CA ILE A 32 8.11 -11.90 -3.70
C ILE A 32 8.76 -12.19 -2.34
N PHE A 33 9.64 -13.20 -2.27
CA PHE A 33 10.25 -13.65 -1.01
C PHE A 33 11.18 -12.60 -0.35
N PRO A 34 12.20 -12.03 -1.03
CA PRO A 34 12.96 -10.87 -0.54
C PRO A 34 12.09 -9.68 -0.14
N GLY A 35 11.03 -9.39 -0.92
CA GLY A 35 10.10 -8.30 -0.61
C GLY A 35 9.38 -8.47 0.73
N ILE A 36 8.97 -9.70 1.07
CA ILE A 36 8.36 -9.98 2.38
C ILE A 36 9.36 -9.76 3.52
N ILE A 37 10.61 -10.20 3.37
CA ILE A 37 11.63 -10.01 4.42
C ILE A 37 11.89 -8.51 4.67
N LEU A 38 11.94 -7.70 3.61
CA LEU A 38 12.05 -6.24 3.71
C LEU A 38 10.88 -5.63 4.48
N GLN A 39 9.64 -6.06 4.23
CA GLN A 39 8.46 -5.62 4.98
C GLN A 39 8.60 -5.89 6.48
N GLY A 40 9.13 -7.06 6.85
CA GLY A 40 9.37 -7.36 8.27
C GLY A 40 10.46 -6.49 8.89
N TYR A 41 11.49 -6.15 8.11
CA TYR A 41 12.50 -5.21 8.57
C TYR A 41 11.90 -3.81 8.78
N PHE A 42 10.98 -3.36 7.92
CA PHE A 42 10.24 -2.12 8.15
C PHE A 42 9.46 -2.14 9.46
N VAL A 43 8.76 -3.24 9.77
CA VAL A 43 8.07 -3.42 11.06
C VAL A 43 9.04 -3.27 12.23
N ARG A 44 10.19 -3.97 12.16
CA ARG A 44 11.22 -3.92 13.21
C ARG A 44 11.82 -2.52 13.35
N ALA A 45 12.07 -1.83 12.25
CA ALA A 45 12.58 -0.46 12.23
C ALA A 45 11.57 0.54 12.82
N MET A 46 10.28 0.42 12.48
CA MET A 46 9.21 1.24 13.06
C MET A 46 9.11 1.03 14.57
N ARG A 47 9.20 -0.23 15.03
CA ARG A 47 9.19 -0.56 16.46
C ARG A 47 10.39 0.01 17.19
N ALA A 48 11.60 -0.15 16.65
CA ALA A 48 12.82 0.42 17.23
C ALA A 48 12.74 1.95 17.31
N ALA A 49 12.22 2.61 16.26
CA ALA A 49 12.01 4.05 16.25
C ALA A 49 10.97 4.50 17.29
N ALA A 50 9.85 3.78 17.42
CA ALA A 50 8.82 4.05 18.42
C ALA A 50 9.32 3.89 19.86
N ASN A 51 10.22 2.92 20.09
CA ASN A 51 10.87 2.71 21.39
C ASN A 51 12.02 3.71 21.68
N GLY A 52 12.33 4.61 20.75
CA GLY A 52 13.39 5.61 20.90
C GLY A 52 14.82 5.03 20.80
N GLU A 53 14.98 3.88 20.15
CA GLU A 53 16.28 3.25 19.96
C GLU A 53 17.16 4.08 19.01
N ARG A 54 18.45 4.20 19.36
CA ARG A 54 19.42 5.07 18.65
C ARG A 54 20.30 4.34 17.64
N ALA A 55 20.07 3.05 17.44
CA ALA A 55 20.81 2.22 16.50
C ALA A 55 19.82 1.54 15.53
N ALA A 56 20.25 1.35 14.29
CA ALA A 56 19.45 0.61 13.32
C ALA A 56 19.33 -0.87 13.77
N PRO A 57 18.13 -1.46 13.73
CA PRO A 57 17.97 -2.88 14.04
C PRO A 57 18.75 -3.76 13.06
N SER A 58 19.17 -4.93 13.50
CA SER A 58 19.88 -5.91 12.68
C SER A 58 18.93 -6.69 11.77
N PHE A 59 19.48 -7.18 10.65
CA PHE A 59 18.84 -8.18 9.76
C PHE A 59 19.00 -9.62 10.26
N THR A 60 19.13 -9.82 11.57
CA THR A 60 19.15 -11.16 12.18
C THR A 60 17.73 -11.72 12.27
N ASP A 61 17.61 -13.02 12.55
CA ASP A 61 16.31 -13.66 12.79
C ASP A 61 15.36 -13.55 11.59
N TRP A 62 15.86 -14.00 10.44
CA TRP A 62 15.16 -14.00 9.14
C TRP A 62 13.76 -14.64 9.18
N GLY A 63 13.56 -15.64 10.05
CA GLY A 63 12.24 -16.25 10.25
C GLY A 63 11.23 -15.29 10.84
N GLU A 64 11.63 -14.48 11.83
CA GLU A 64 10.77 -13.46 12.42
C GLU A 64 10.49 -12.32 11.43
N LEU A 65 11.52 -11.85 10.71
CA LEU A 65 11.37 -10.87 9.63
C LEU A 65 10.38 -11.36 8.56
N PHE A 66 10.44 -12.63 8.18
CA PHE A 66 9.50 -13.18 7.21
C PHE A 66 8.06 -13.18 7.75
N VAL A 67 7.86 -13.61 9.00
CA VAL A 67 6.51 -13.66 9.62
C VAL A 67 5.92 -12.27 9.78
N ASP A 68 6.69 -11.31 10.29
CA ASP A 68 6.21 -9.94 10.48
C ASP A 68 6.02 -9.21 9.15
N GLY A 69 6.85 -9.51 8.16
CA GLY A 69 6.67 -9.05 6.80
C GLY A 69 5.40 -9.59 6.14
N LEU A 70 5.07 -10.87 6.37
CA LEU A 70 3.86 -11.47 5.85
C LEU A 70 2.61 -10.83 6.50
N LYS A 71 2.65 -10.56 7.80
CA LYS A 71 1.57 -9.85 8.50
C LYS A 71 1.38 -8.43 7.95
N LEU A 72 2.46 -7.66 7.80
CA LEU A 72 2.39 -6.31 7.24
C LEU A 72 1.91 -6.33 5.78
N PHE A 73 2.33 -7.33 5.00
CA PHE A 73 1.84 -7.55 3.64
C PHE A 73 0.33 -7.79 3.64
N VAL A 74 -0.20 -8.65 4.52
CA VAL A 74 -1.65 -8.91 4.62
C VAL A 74 -2.42 -7.63 4.96
N VAL A 75 -1.96 -6.86 5.96
CA VAL A 75 -2.61 -5.58 6.33
C VAL A 75 -2.63 -4.62 5.13
N THR A 76 -1.46 -4.41 4.50
CA THR A 76 -1.32 -3.53 3.34
C THR A 76 -2.16 -4.02 2.17
N PHE A 77 -2.20 -5.33 1.95
CA PHE A 77 -2.96 -5.95 0.86
C PHE A 77 -4.46 -5.77 1.04
N VAL A 78 -4.99 -5.97 2.26
CA VAL A 78 -6.41 -5.73 2.55
C VAL A 78 -6.78 -4.27 2.31
N TRP A 79 -5.97 -3.32 2.79
CA TRP A 79 -6.20 -1.89 2.52
C TRP A 79 -6.06 -1.53 1.04
N ALA A 80 -5.13 -2.15 0.31
CA ALA A 80 -5.00 -1.97 -1.13
C ALA A 80 -6.23 -2.48 -1.89
N LEU A 81 -6.83 -3.60 -1.47
CA LEU A 81 -8.07 -4.11 -2.07
C LEU A 81 -9.24 -3.13 -1.93
N VAL A 82 -9.35 -2.42 -0.79
CA VAL A 82 -10.37 -1.39 -0.57
C VAL A 82 -10.27 -0.28 -1.63
N ALA A 83 -9.08 0.05 -2.10
CA ALA A 83 -8.87 1.04 -3.16
C ALA A 83 -9.01 0.43 -4.58
N ILE A 84 -8.42 -0.75 -4.80
CA ILE A 84 -8.29 -1.35 -6.13
C ILE A 84 -9.62 -1.93 -6.62
N VAL A 85 -10.41 -2.57 -5.75
CA VAL A 85 -11.66 -3.22 -6.15
C VAL A 85 -12.67 -2.22 -6.73
N PRO A 86 -12.97 -1.08 -6.08
CA PRO A 86 -13.84 -0.06 -6.66
C PRO A 86 -13.32 0.49 -8.00
N ALA A 87 -11.99 0.67 -8.13
CA ALA A 87 -11.38 1.17 -9.36
C ALA A 87 -11.51 0.19 -10.54
N ILE A 88 -11.32 -1.11 -10.29
CA ILE A 88 -11.54 -2.15 -11.30
C ILE A 88 -13.01 -2.22 -11.69
N LEU A 89 -13.92 -2.23 -10.70
CA LEU A 89 -15.37 -2.27 -10.96
C LEU A 89 -15.82 -1.08 -11.81
N LEU A 90 -15.36 0.12 -11.48
CA LEU A 90 -15.63 1.31 -12.28
C LEU A 90 -15.09 1.16 -13.71
N SER A 91 -13.87 0.66 -13.88
CA SER A 91 -13.27 0.44 -15.21
C SER A 91 -14.08 -0.55 -16.05
N VAL A 92 -14.59 -1.62 -15.42
CA VAL A 92 -15.46 -2.61 -16.09
C VAL A 92 -16.80 -1.98 -16.46
N ILE A 93 -17.43 -1.22 -15.56
CA ILE A 93 -18.71 -0.53 -15.82
C ILE A 93 -18.56 0.44 -16.99
N ILE A 94 -17.50 1.26 -17.00
CA ILE A 94 -17.23 2.20 -18.09
C ILE A 94 -16.97 1.42 -19.39
N GLY A 95 -16.14 0.38 -19.36
CA GLY A 95 -15.81 -0.42 -20.54
C GLY A 95 -17.03 -1.12 -21.17
N ILE A 96 -17.94 -1.66 -20.35
CA ILE A 96 -19.20 -2.25 -20.83
C ILE A 96 -20.14 -1.14 -21.34
N GLY A 97 -20.25 -0.04 -20.61
CA GLY A 97 -21.09 1.10 -20.98
C GLY A 97 -20.70 1.71 -22.34
N THR A 98 -19.40 1.92 -22.59
CA THR A 98 -18.92 2.45 -23.88
C THR A 98 -19.13 1.46 -25.02
N PHE A 99 -18.94 0.15 -24.79
CA PHE A 99 -19.22 -0.88 -25.79
C PHE A 99 -20.69 -0.88 -26.21
N THR A 100 -21.63 -0.87 -25.25
CA THR A 100 -23.07 -0.87 -25.53
C THR A 100 -23.55 0.40 -26.24
N VAL A 101 -23.01 1.58 -25.89
CA VAL A 101 -23.34 2.82 -26.62
C VAL A 101 -22.77 2.82 -28.03
N SER A 102 -21.59 2.23 -28.25
CA SER A 102 -21.00 2.11 -29.58
C SER A 102 -21.80 1.19 -30.51
N GLU A 103 -22.37 0.09 -29.99
CA GLU A 103 -23.28 -0.76 -30.77
C GLU A 103 -24.62 -0.06 -31.04
N ALA A 104 -25.19 0.63 -30.04
CA ALA A 104 -26.44 1.38 -30.20
C ALA A 104 -26.33 2.56 -31.20
N ALA A 105 -25.13 3.10 -31.40
CA ALA A 105 -24.86 4.16 -32.38
C ALA A 105 -24.98 3.70 -33.84
N THR A 106 -25.12 2.39 -34.10
CA THR A 106 -25.57 1.87 -35.40
C THR A 106 -27.07 2.11 -35.67
N GLY A 107 -27.83 2.54 -34.64
CA GLY A 107 -29.19 3.08 -34.72
C GLY A 107 -29.25 4.62 -34.65
N SER A 108 -30.40 5.18 -34.26
CA SER A 108 -30.67 6.63 -34.20
C SER A 108 -29.63 7.46 -33.41
N ALA A 109 -29.07 8.50 -34.04
CA ALA A 109 -28.07 9.42 -33.47
C ALA A 109 -28.54 10.20 -32.22
N ALA A 110 -29.86 10.33 -32.00
CA ALA A 110 -30.41 10.97 -30.80
C ALA A 110 -30.36 10.06 -29.56
N ALA A 111 -30.45 8.73 -29.76
CA ALA A 111 -30.37 7.76 -28.66
C ALA A 111 -28.91 7.56 -28.18
N SER A 112 -27.95 7.63 -29.10
CA SER A 112 -26.52 7.50 -28.79
C SER A 112 -25.94 8.69 -28.01
N SER A 113 -26.44 9.91 -28.27
CA SER A 113 -26.00 11.13 -27.56
C SER A 113 -26.55 11.22 -26.13
N ALA A 114 -27.82 10.87 -25.89
CA ALA A 114 -28.39 10.85 -24.55
C ALA A 114 -27.77 9.76 -23.64
N GLY A 115 -27.52 8.56 -24.19
CA GLY A 115 -26.83 7.47 -23.48
C GLY A 115 -25.37 7.81 -23.14
N GLY A 116 -24.65 8.49 -24.05
CA GLY A 116 -23.28 8.93 -23.82
C GLY A 116 -23.14 9.99 -22.73
N VAL A 117 -24.05 10.98 -22.68
CA VAL A 117 -24.03 12.02 -21.63
C VAL A 117 -24.35 11.43 -20.25
N GLY A 118 -25.32 10.53 -20.15
CA GLY A 118 -25.66 9.86 -18.89
C GLY A 118 -24.51 9.03 -18.32
N LEU A 119 -23.82 8.26 -19.18
CA LEU A 119 -22.61 7.51 -18.80
C LEU A 119 -21.44 8.43 -18.45
N GLY A 120 -21.29 9.57 -19.14
CA GLY A 120 -20.27 10.57 -18.83
C GLY A 120 -20.44 11.15 -17.43
N ILE A 121 -21.66 11.53 -17.05
CA ILE A 121 -21.96 12.07 -15.71
C ILE A 121 -21.78 10.98 -14.64
N ALA A 122 -22.30 9.77 -14.88
CA ALA A 122 -22.18 8.66 -13.94
C ALA A 122 -20.71 8.25 -13.71
N SER A 123 -19.90 8.18 -14.78
CA SER A 123 -18.47 7.87 -14.69
C SER A 123 -17.68 8.95 -13.96
N LEU A 124 -18.05 10.23 -14.11
CA LEU A 124 -17.42 11.32 -13.37
C LEU A 124 -17.74 11.26 -11.87
N VAL A 125 -19.01 11.02 -11.51
CA VAL A 125 -19.42 10.91 -10.09
C VAL A 125 -18.80 9.69 -9.42
N LEU A 126 -18.88 8.52 -10.06
CA LEU A 126 -18.28 7.30 -9.54
C LEU A 126 -16.75 7.39 -9.53
N GLY A 127 -16.14 8.02 -10.54
CA GLY A 127 -14.71 8.29 -10.59
C GLY A 127 -14.24 9.16 -9.43
N LEU A 128 -15.00 10.21 -9.10
CA LEU A 128 -14.69 11.06 -7.94
C LEU A 128 -14.79 10.26 -6.63
N LEU A 129 -15.82 9.42 -6.49
CA LEU A 129 -15.96 8.56 -5.31
C LEU A 129 -14.78 7.59 -5.16
N VAL A 130 -14.40 6.90 -6.24
CA VAL A 130 -13.23 6.01 -6.28
C VAL A 130 -11.94 6.77 -5.96
N PHE A 131 -11.79 7.98 -6.48
CA PHE A 131 -10.63 8.83 -6.20
C PHE A 131 -10.54 9.19 -4.71
N VAL A 132 -11.65 9.62 -4.09
CA VAL A 132 -11.70 9.92 -2.65
C VAL A 132 -11.41 8.67 -1.81
N LEU A 133 -11.99 7.52 -2.17
CA LEU A 133 -11.69 6.25 -1.50
C LEU A 133 -10.21 5.86 -1.64
N GLY A 134 -9.62 6.08 -2.81
CA GLY A 134 -8.20 5.86 -3.06
C GLY A 134 -7.31 6.75 -2.18
N LEU A 135 -7.66 8.03 -2.02
CA LEU A 135 -6.96 8.93 -1.10
C LEU A 135 -7.07 8.48 0.36
N LEU A 136 -8.27 8.08 0.79
CA LEU A 136 -8.47 7.57 2.14
C LEU A 136 -7.65 6.31 2.39
N ALA A 137 -7.66 5.35 1.46
CA ALA A 137 -6.84 4.14 1.58
C ALA A 137 -5.33 4.45 1.53
N ALA A 138 -4.90 5.42 0.73
CA ALA A 138 -3.50 5.86 0.66
C ALA A 138 -3.04 6.55 1.96
N TYR A 139 -3.96 7.18 2.70
CA TYR A 139 -3.67 7.78 4.00
C TYR A 139 -3.75 6.76 5.15
N ILE A 140 -4.81 5.95 5.17
CA ILE A 140 -5.08 4.98 6.24
C ILE A 140 -4.14 3.77 6.14
N GLY A 141 -3.81 3.30 4.94
CA GLY A 141 -2.98 2.10 4.74
C GLY A 141 -1.61 2.19 5.43
N PRO A 142 -0.81 3.26 5.22
CA PRO A 142 0.45 3.46 5.93
C PRO A 142 0.28 3.63 7.44
N ALA A 143 -0.77 4.33 7.90
CA ALA A 143 -1.06 4.52 9.32
C ALA A 143 -1.41 3.19 10.01
N ALA A 144 -2.26 2.38 9.37
CA ALA A 144 -2.59 1.02 9.77
C ALA A 144 -1.35 0.12 9.85
N GLY A 145 -0.47 0.20 8.85
CA GLY A 145 0.80 -0.54 8.86
C GLY A 145 1.70 -0.15 10.02
N ALA A 146 1.78 1.15 10.33
CA ALA A 146 2.55 1.65 11.47
C ALA A 146 1.95 1.21 12.82
N ASN A 147 0.62 1.30 13.00
CA ASN A 147 -0.06 0.84 14.21
C ASN A 147 0.14 -0.67 14.44
N PHE A 148 0.01 -1.47 13.39
CA PHE A 148 0.35 -2.90 13.44
C PHE A 148 1.80 -3.12 13.89
N ALA A 149 2.75 -2.36 13.35
CA ALA A 149 4.16 -2.52 13.69
C ALA A 149 4.46 -2.19 15.17
N ILE A 150 3.80 -1.17 15.70
CA ILE A 150 3.96 -0.70 17.08
C ILE A 150 3.29 -1.66 18.07
N GLU A 151 2.01 -2.01 17.85
CA GLU A 151 1.25 -2.85 18.78
C GLU A 151 1.54 -4.34 18.64
N GLY A 152 2.06 -4.78 17.49
CA GLY A 152 2.42 -6.18 17.23
C GLY A 152 1.25 -7.14 17.06
N ASN A 153 0.01 -6.63 17.06
CA ASN A 153 -1.19 -7.43 16.84
C ASN A 153 -1.83 -7.07 15.48
N LEU A 154 -2.28 -8.08 14.72
CA LEU A 154 -2.90 -7.89 13.40
C LEU A 154 -4.19 -7.06 13.46
N GLY A 155 -4.92 -7.09 14.57
CA GLY A 155 -6.16 -6.33 14.76
C GLY A 155 -5.94 -4.81 14.77
N ALA A 156 -4.80 -4.35 15.29
CA ALA A 156 -4.40 -2.95 15.36
C ALA A 156 -4.29 -2.29 13.99
N GLY A 157 -3.91 -3.07 12.97
CA GLY A 157 -3.86 -2.61 11.58
C GLY A 157 -5.24 -2.35 10.97
N PHE A 158 -6.32 -2.78 11.64
CA PHE A 158 -7.70 -2.58 11.19
C PHE A 158 -8.53 -1.77 12.17
N ASP A 159 -7.97 -1.42 13.33
CA ASP A 159 -8.66 -0.64 14.33
C ASP A 159 -8.60 0.85 13.98
N LEU A 160 -9.73 1.35 13.49
CA LEU A 160 -9.90 2.75 13.13
C LEU A 160 -10.02 3.68 14.34
N SER A 161 -10.22 3.13 15.55
CA SER A 161 -10.33 3.94 16.79
C SER A 161 -8.99 4.48 17.28
N LEU A 162 -7.88 3.91 16.82
CA LEU A 162 -6.51 4.31 17.15
C LEU A 162 -5.93 5.36 16.19
N ILE A 163 -6.69 5.79 15.18
CA ILE A 163 -6.28 6.84 14.22
C ILE A 163 -6.85 8.17 14.72
N HIS A 164 -6.17 8.80 15.69
CA HIS A 164 -6.53 10.11 16.26
C HIS A 164 -5.29 11.02 16.37
#